data_AF-A0A6V7MAP0-F1
#
_entry.id   AF-A0A6V7MAP0-F1
#
_cell.length_a   1.000
_cell.length_b   1.000
_cell.length_c   1.000
_cell.angle_alpha   90.00
_cell.angle_beta   90.00
_cell.angle_gamma   90.00
#
_symmetry.space_group_name_H-M   'P 1'
#
loop_
_entity.id
_entity.type
_entity.pdbx_description
1 polymer ?
#
loop_
_entity_poly.entity_id
_entity_poly.type
_entity_poly.pdbx_seq_one_letter_code
_entity_poly.pdbx_strand_id
1 'polypeptide(L)'
;MADCASEVRHSGGSSDCGLNQNVTMMNSGRMLQPQPHNINNNPANPVGQGPRSVTIYKTETGFGFNVRGQVSEGGQLRSINGELYAPLQHVSAVLPHGAAEKAGVRKGDRILEV
;
A
#
# COMPACT_ATOMS: atom_id res chain seq x y z
N MET A 1 -55.68 -20.56 -20.16
CA MET A 1 -54.22 -20.66 -20.37
C MET A 1 -53.53 -20.26 -19.07
N ALA A 2 -52.40 -20.92 -18.79
CA ALA A 2 -51.86 -21.25 -17.47
C ALA A 2 -51.29 -20.10 -16.59
N ASP A 3 -51.39 -20.31 -15.28
CA ASP A 3 -50.57 -19.73 -14.20
C ASP A 3 -49.06 -19.89 -14.46
N CYS A 4 -48.29 -18.83 -14.18
CA CYS A 4 -46.82 -18.87 -14.15
C CYS A 4 -46.34 -18.57 -12.73
N ALA A 5 -46.32 -19.61 -11.88
CA ALA A 5 -45.53 -19.64 -10.66
C ALA A 5 -44.19 -20.31 -10.98
N SER A 6 -43.06 -19.67 -10.71
CA SER A 6 -41.74 -20.32 -10.75
C SER A 6 -40.74 -19.60 -9.84
N GLU A 7 -40.61 -20.17 -8.65
CA GLU A 7 -39.42 -20.40 -7.84
C GLU A 7 -38.34 -19.31 -7.72
N VAL A 8 -38.23 -18.85 -6.47
CA VAL A 8 -37.09 -18.16 -5.87
C VAL A 8 -35.84 -19.04 -5.96
N ARG A 9 -34.94 -18.72 -6.89
CA ARG A 9 -33.57 -19.22 -6.85
C ARG A 9 -32.71 -18.29 -6.01
N HIS A 10 -32.49 -18.70 -4.77
CA HIS A 10 -31.43 -18.19 -3.91
C HIS A 10 -30.07 -18.50 -4.57
N SER A 11 -29.55 -17.58 -5.37
CA SER A 11 -28.13 -17.55 -5.66
C SER A 11 -27.42 -16.98 -4.43
N GLY A 12 -27.04 -17.87 -3.52
CA GLY A 12 -26.03 -17.59 -2.51
C GLY A 12 -24.74 -17.20 -3.21
N GLY A 13 -24.52 -15.90 -3.35
CA GLY A 13 -23.20 -15.35 -3.64
C GLY A 13 -22.36 -15.52 -2.40
N SER A 14 -21.42 -16.45 -2.45
CA SER A 14 -20.36 -16.65 -1.48
C SER A 14 -19.71 -15.31 -1.14
N SER A 15 -19.96 -14.82 0.06
CA SER A 15 -19.17 -13.78 0.70
C SER A 15 -17.83 -14.42 1.08
N ASP A 16 -16.91 -14.57 0.12
CA ASP A 16 -15.51 -14.86 0.40
C ASP A 16 -14.90 -13.67 1.15
N CYS A 17 -15.07 -13.69 2.47
CA CYS A 17 -14.56 -12.67 3.37
C CYS A 17 -13.07 -12.91 3.63
N GLY A 18 -12.24 -12.20 2.87
CA GLY A 18 -11.00 -11.61 3.37
C GLY A 18 -9.72 -12.35 3.03
N LEU A 19 -9.23 -12.17 1.81
CA LEU A 19 -7.80 -12.30 1.54
C LEU A 19 -7.07 -11.17 2.28
N ASN A 20 -6.29 -11.52 3.30
CA ASN A 20 -5.34 -10.61 3.92
C ASN A 20 -4.31 -10.21 2.86
N GLN A 21 -4.03 -8.92 2.71
CA GLN A 21 -3.00 -8.43 1.79
C GLN A 21 -1.81 -7.90 2.57
N ASN A 22 -0.62 -8.36 2.18
CA ASN A 22 0.66 -7.89 2.71
C ASN A 22 1.15 -6.79 1.79
N VAL A 23 1.28 -5.57 2.32
CA VAL A 23 1.66 -4.42 1.51
C VAL A 23 3.01 -3.91 1.95
N THR A 24 3.97 -3.79 1.02
CA THR A 24 5.29 -3.22 1.33
C THR A 24 5.37 -1.78 0.84
N MET A 25 5.80 -0.86 1.70
CA MET A 25 5.89 0.58 1.39
C MET A 25 7.18 1.24 1.85
N MET A 26 7.58 2.34 1.19
CA MET A 26 8.74 3.17 1.61
C MET A 26 8.39 4.66 1.77
N ASN A 27 9.02 5.33 2.74
CA ASN A 27 8.78 6.74 3.08
C ASN A 27 9.95 7.63 2.58
N SER A 28 9.68 8.49 1.60
CA SER A 28 10.70 9.30 0.90
C SER A 28 10.92 10.70 1.49
N GLY A 29 10.42 10.98 2.69
CA GLY A 29 10.54 12.32 3.29
C GLY A 29 11.89 12.56 3.94
N ARG A 30 12.92 12.96 3.18
CA ARG A 30 13.94 14.01 3.48
C ARG A 30 15.02 14.02 2.38
N MET A 31 14.91 14.96 1.42
CA MET A 31 16.06 15.37 0.61
C MET A 31 16.92 16.34 1.45
N LEU A 32 18.03 15.86 1.99
CA LEU A 32 19.12 16.72 2.46
C LEU A 32 20.47 16.14 2.03
N GLN A 33 21.11 16.90 1.12
CA GLN A 33 22.55 17.06 0.86
C GLN A 33 23.41 15.86 0.39
N PRO A 34 24.33 16.05 -0.58
CA PRO A 34 25.37 15.08 -0.91
C PRO A 34 26.56 15.20 0.05
N GLN A 35 27.02 14.09 0.64
CA GLN A 35 28.34 13.99 1.28
C GLN A 35 29.16 12.89 0.60
N PRO A 36 30.41 13.15 0.17
CA PRO A 36 31.32 12.10 -0.27
C PRO A 36 31.99 11.41 0.93
N HIS A 37 32.75 10.35 0.67
CA HIS A 37 33.78 9.68 1.49
C HIS A 37 33.40 9.05 2.87
N ASN A 38 33.30 7.71 2.92
CA ASN A 38 34.25 6.80 3.61
C ASN A 38 33.82 5.31 3.46
N ILE A 39 34.75 4.44 3.05
CA ILE A 39 34.61 2.99 2.87
C ILE A 39 35.08 2.31 4.16
N ASN A 40 34.26 1.42 4.73
CA ASN A 40 34.49 0.64 5.96
C ASN A 40 34.31 1.40 7.29
N ASN A 41 33.07 1.44 7.75
CA ASN A 41 32.62 1.04 9.10
C ASN A 41 31.12 1.36 9.17
N ASN A 42 30.27 0.34 9.19
CA ASN A 42 28.81 0.49 9.17
C ASN A 42 28.23 0.52 10.60
N PRO A 43 27.91 1.72 11.13
CA PRO A 43 26.83 1.85 12.10
C PRO A 43 25.80 2.95 11.72
N ALA A 44 25.54 3.16 10.43
CA ALA A 44 24.79 4.35 9.96
C ALA A 44 23.55 4.05 9.09
N ASN A 45 22.84 2.95 9.31
CA ASN A 45 21.43 2.90 8.92
C ASN A 45 20.60 3.34 10.13
N PRO A 46 20.05 4.57 10.16
CA PRO A 46 19.03 4.89 11.15
C PRO A 46 17.90 3.87 10.97
N VAL A 47 17.68 3.07 12.00
CA VAL A 47 16.62 2.06 12.09
C VAL A 47 15.30 2.72 11.63
N GLY A 48 14.85 2.43 10.40
CA GLY A 48 13.53 2.86 9.92
C GLY A 48 13.39 3.55 8.56
N GLN A 49 14.40 3.58 7.67
CA GLN A 49 14.28 4.26 6.36
C GLN A 49 14.21 3.35 5.12
N GLY A 50 14.13 2.02 5.30
CA GLY A 50 13.95 1.07 4.20
C GLY A 50 12.48 0.76 3.86
N PRO A 51 12.23 0.01 2.78
CA PRO A 51 10.93 -0.62 2.54
C PRO A 51 10.45 -1.40 3.76
N ARG A 52 9.18 -1.25 4.13
CA ARG A 52 8.56 -1.94 5.26
C ARG A 52 7.32 -2.69 4.82
N SER A 53 7.19 -3.94 5.23
CA SER A 53 5.99 -4.73 5.01
C SER A 53 5.01 -4.50 6.15
N VAL A 54 3.74 -4.24 5.82
CA VAL A 54 2.66 -4.07 6.78
C VAL A 54 1.50 -5.00 6.40
N THR A 55 0.92 -5.63 7.40
CA THR A 55 -0.30 -6.43 7.24
C THR A 55 -1.46 -5.65 7.82
N ILE A 56 -2.50 -5.44 7.01
CA ILE A 56 -3.69 -4.68 7.41
C ILE A 56 -4.89 -5.61 7.35
N TYR A 57 -5.56 -5.77 8.47
CA TYR A 57 -6.82 -6.53 8.54
C TYR A 57 -7.99 -5.62 8.18
N LYS A 58 -8.85 -6.09 7.28
CA LYS A 58 -10.05 -5.35 6.88
C LYS A 58 -11.02 -5.26 8.06
N THR A 59 -11.51 -4.06 8.34
CA THR A 59 -12.54 -3.80 9.36
C THR A 59 -13.87 -3.47 8.69
N GLU A 60 -14.91 -3.20 9.47
CA GLU A 60 -16.22 -2.75 8.97
C GLU A 60 -16.10 -1.48 8.09
N THR A 61 -15.13 -0.61 8.41
CA THR A 61 -14.84 0.61 7.63
C THR A 61 -13.86 0.40 6.47
N GLY A 62 -13.48 -0.86 6.19
CA GLY A 62 -12.44 -1.22 5.22
C GLY A 62 -11.03 -1.23 5.84
N PHE A 63 -10.01 -0.94 5.02
CA PHE A 63 -8.62 -0.85 5.47
C PHE A 63 -8.27 0.51 6.09
N GLY A 64 -9.05 1.56 5.83
CA GLY A 64 -8.85 2.87 6.44
C GLY A 64 -7.72 3.72 5.82
N PHE A 65 -7.46 3.60 4.51
CA PHE A 65 -6.58 4.51 3.78
C PHE A 65 -7.01 4.66 2.32
N ASN A 66 -6.58 5.75 1.67
CA ASN A 66 -6.89 6.04 0.28
C ASN A 66 -5.61 6.01 -0.56
N VAL A 67 -5.69 5.40 -1.74
CA VAL A 67 -4.58 5.32 -2.70
C VAL A 67 -4.78 6.31 -3.85
N ARG A 68 -3.70 6.96 -4.27
CA ARG A 68 -3.63 7.82 -5.47
C ARG A 68 -2.36 7.51 -6.23
N GLY A 69 -2.41 7.63 -7.55
CA GLY A 69 -1.25 7.41 -8.40
C GLY A 69 -1.68 7.25 -9.85
N GLN A 70 -0.68 7.18 -10.72
CA GLN A 70 -0.91 6.77 -12.10
C GLN A 70 -1.43 5.32 -12.11
N VAL A 71 -2.48 5.07 -12.88
CA VAL A 71 -3.06 3.72 -13.05
C VAL A 71 -2.46 3.01 -14.26
N SER A 72 -1.98 3.77 -15.24
CA SER A 72 -1.32 3.22 -16.42
C SER A 72 -0.01 2.54 -16.05
N GLU A 73 0.14 1.29 -16.48
CA GLU A 73 1.40 0.56 -16.40
C GLU A 73 2.48 1.27 -17.25
N GLY A 74 3.67 1.43 -16.69
CA GLY A 74 4.79 2.08 -17.35
C GLY A 74 4.90 3.60 -17.13
N GLY A 75 5.94 4.19 -17.70
CA GLY A 75 6.31 5.59 -17.51
C GLY A 75 7.82 5.76 -17.39
N GLN A 76 8.28 7.00 -17.30
CA GLN A 76 9.70 7.27 -17.10
C GLN A 76 10.16 6.74 -15.73
N LEU A 77 11.20 5.92 -15.74
CA LEU A 77 11.80 5.39 -14.51
C LEU A 77 12.38 6.52 -13.66
N ARG A 78 12.11 6.49 -12.36
CA ARG A 78 12.63 7.45 -11.39
C ARG A 78 13.59 6.73 -10.44
N SER A 79 14.80 7.26 -10.32
CA SER A 79 15.75 6.78 -9.32
C SER A 79 15.26 7.18 -7.92
N ILE A 80 14.94 6.19 -7.09
CA ILE A 80 14.61 6.36 -5.68
C ILE A 80 15.63 5.52 -4.90
N ASN A 81 16.42 6.15 -4.03
CA ASN A 81 17.46 5.48 -3.24
C ASN A 81 18.49 4.66 -4.06
N GLY A 82 18.80 5.09 -5.29
CA GLY A 82 19.80 4.44 -6.16
C GLY A 82 19.24 3.35 -7.08
N GLU A 83 17.95 3.01 -6.97
CA GLU A 83 17.29 2.02 -7.81
C GLU A 83 16.19 2.67 -8.66
N LEU A 84 16.01 2.18 -9.89
CA LEU A 84 15.05 2.73 -10.83
C LEU A 84 13.68 2.08 -10.64
N TYR A 85 12.68 2.88 -10.26
CA TYR A 85 11.31 2.44 -10.11
C TYR A 85 10.40 3.09 -11.14
N ALA A 86 9.38 2.34 -11.58
CA ALA A 86 8.25 2.90 -12.29
C ALA A 86 7.45 3.89 -11.40
N PRO A 87 6.56 4.73 -11.95
CA PRO A 87 5.69 5.57 -11.15
C PRO A 87 4.86 4.77 -10.13
N LEU A 88 5.20 4.90 -8.83
CA LEU A 88 4.54 4.17 -7.76
C LEU A 88 3.26 4.87 -7.29
N GLN A 89 2.27 4.06 -6.91
CA GLN A 89 1.10 4.55 -6.20
C GLN A 89 1.47 4.93 -4.77
N HIS A 90 0.70 5.85 -4.17
CA HIS A 90 0.97 6.31 -2.81
C HIS A 90 -0.31 6.47 -2.00
N VAL A 91 -0.13 6.48 -0.68
CA VAL A 91 -1.20 6.71 0.27
C VAL A 91 -1.49 8.21 0.35
N SER A 92 -2.66 8.61 -0.13
CA SER A 92 -3.10 10.01 -0.18
C SER A 92 -3.75 10.49 1.12
N ALA A 93 -4.41 9.59 1.86
CA ALA A 93 -5.04 9.85 3.13
C ALA A 93 -5.09 8.57 3.97
N VAL A 94 -5.10 8.71 5.29
CA VAL A 94 -5.27 7.62 6.26
C VAL A 94 -6.38 8.04 7.21
N LEU A 95 -7.28 7.11 7.52
CA LEU A 95 -8.36 7.31 8.48
C LEU A 95 -7.77 7.31 9.90
N PRO A 96 -7.96 8.38 10.70
CA PRO A 96 -7.52 8.39 12.09
C PRO A 96 -8.21 7.28 12.87
N HIS A 97 -7.44 6.56 13.69
CA HIS A 97 -7.85 5.39 14.47
C HIS A 97 -8.34 4.19 13.63
N GLY A 98 -8.15 4.24 12.30
CA GLY A 98 -8.47 3.15 11.38
C GLY A 98 -7.47 1.99 11.42
N ALA A 99 -7.77 0.93 10.67
CA ALA A 99 -6.92 -0.26 10.62
C ALA A 99 -5.52 0.03 10.07
N ALA A 100 -5.42 0.84 9.02
CA ALA A 100 -4.16 1.23 8.40
C ALA A 100 -3.26 2.05 9.34
N GLU A 101 -3.82 2.98 10.12
CA GLU A 101 -3.03 3.74 11.11
C GLU A 101 -2.45 2.80 12.18
N LYS A 102 -3.27 1.86 12.67
CA LYS A 102 -2.83 0.84 13.65
C LYS A 102 -1.77 -0.10 13.07
N ALA A 103 -1.82 -0.38 11.77
CA ALA A 103 -0.83 -1.18 11.05
C ALA A 103 0.45 -0.40 10.69
N GLY A 104 0.50 0.91 10.92
CA GLY A 104 1.68 1.74 10.66
C GLY A 104 1.77 2.34 9.24
N VAL A 105 0.65 2.37 8.51
CA VAL A 105 0.53 3.11 7.24
C VAL A 105 0.46 4.62 7.52
N ARG A 106 1.16 5.40 6.71
CA ARG A 106 1.25 6.85 6.82
C ARG A 106 0.95 7.53 5.48
N LYS A 107 0.39 8.72 5.54
CA LYS A 107 0.20 9.56 4.34
C LYS A 107 1.56 9.81 3.67
N GLY A 108 1.63 9.57 2.37
CA GLY A 108 2.83 9.72 1.56
C GLY A 108 3.65 8.44 1.38
N ASP A 109 3.27 7.32 2.01
CA ASP A 109 3.88 6.03 1.75
C ASP A 109 3.71 5.62 0.29
N ARG A 110 4.77 5.09 -0.31
CA ARG A 110 4.77 4.59 -1.70
C ARG A 110 4.63 3.07 -1.69
N ILE A 111 3.61 2.57 -2.37
CA ILE A 111 3.31 1.14 -2.47
C ILE A 111 4.31 0.50 -3.44
N LEU A 112 5.00 -0.54 -2.97
CA LEU A 112 5.93 -1.33 -3.76
C LEU A 112 5.32 -2.64 -4.23
N GLU A 113 4.69 -3.37 -3.31
CA GLU A 113 4.06 -4.67 -3.55
C GLU A 113 2.79 -4.81 -2.70
N VAL A 114 1.86 -5.65 -3.16
CA VAL A 114 0.53 -5.91 -2.57
C VAL A 114 0.14 -7.38 -2.71
#